data_AF-A0A852ZIS5-F1
#
_entry.id   AF-A0A852ZIS5-F1
#
_cell.length_a   1.000
_cell.length_b   1.000
_cell.length_c   1.000
_cell.angle_alpha   90.00
_cell.angle_beta   90.00
_cell.angle_gamma   90.00
#
_symmetry.space_group_name_H-M   'P 1'
#
loop_
_entity.id
_entity.type
_entity.pdbx_description
1 polymer ?
#
loop_
_entity_poly.entity_id
_entity_poly.type
_entity_poly.pdbx_seq_one_letter_code
_entity_poly.pdbx_strand_id
1 'polypeptide(L)'
;MQFSADIRDRVADGTITVSYRLWSRPQVKVGGRYLSGSVTIEVDEIELVPFSSIGQDDLARTGEADLDALRRRAAHAGPIRADTLLYRVEFHVSGQPEDE
;
A
#
# COMPACT_ATOMS: atom_id res chain seq x y z
N MET A 1 4.86 8.04 1.83
CA MET A 1 4.82 6.59 1.47
C MET A 1 5.58 6.41 0.17
N GLN A 2 6.37 5.35 0.01
CA GLN A 2 7.13 5.13 -1.24
C GLN A 2 6.76 3.80 -1.89
N PHE A 3 6.63 3.83 -3.21
CA PHE A 3 6.34 2.67 -4.04
C PHE A 3 7.51 2.41 -4.98
N SER A 4 7.79 1.13 -5.21
CA SER A 4 8.75 0.66 -6.19
C SER A 4 8.35 1.14 -7.59
N ALA A 5 9.32 1.32 -8.48
CA ALA A 5 9.07 1.85 -9.82
C ALA A 5 8.06 1.01 -10.62
N ASP A 6 8.06 -0.32 -10.44
CA ASP A 6 7.18 -1.26 -11.15
C ASP A 6 5.69 -1.10 -10.85
N ILE A 7 5.32 -0.56 -9.69
CA ILE A 7 3.93 -0.34 -9.28
C ILE A 7 3.53 1.14 -9.27
N ARG A 8 4.50 2.05 -9.43
CA ARG A 8 4.26 3.50 -9.35
C ARG A 8 3.30 3.99 -10.42
N ASP A 9 3.45 3.54 -11.67
CA ASP A 9 2.53 3.89 -12.76
C ASP A 9 1.11 3.40 -12.48
N ARG A 10 0.97 2.20 -11.90
CA ARG A 10 -0.33 1.62 -11.55
C ARG A 10 -0.98 2.31 -10.35
N VAL A 11 -0.18 2.84 -9.42
CA VAL A 11 -0.67 3.74 -8.39
C VAL A 11 -1.15 5.06 -9.01
N ALA A 12 -0.38 5.62 -9.95
CA ALA A 12 -0.70 6.90 -10.59
C ALA A 12 -1.98 6.86 -11.43
N ASP A 13 -2.24 5.74 -12.10
CA ASP A 13 -3.48 5.47 -12.84
C ASP A 13 -4.68 5.11 -11.91
N GLY A 14 -4.44 4.90 -10.61
CA GLY A 14 -5.49 4.55 -9.65
C GLY A 14 -5.89 3.07 -9.69
N THR A 15 -5.22 2.23 -10.49
CA THR A 15 -5.36 0.77 -10.46
C THR A 15 -5.03 0.21 -9.06
N ILE A 16 -3.98 0.71 -8.41
CA ILE A 16 -3.59 0.29 -7.07
C ILE A 16 -4.13 1.30 -6.04
N THR A 17 -4.97 0.81 -5.13
CA THR A 17 -5.64 1.63 -4.08
C THR A 17 -5.39 1.11 -2.67
N VAL A 18 -4.72 -0.04 -2.53
CA VAL A 18 -4.41 -0.64 -1.23
C VAL A 18 -2.95 -1.03 -1.19
N SER A 19 -2.31 -0.83 -0.04
CA SER A 19 -0.94 -1.30 0.19
C SER A 19 -0.79 -1.87 1.59
N TYR A 20 -0.16 -3.04 1.67
CA TYR A 20 0.18 -3.69 2.93
C TYR A 20 1.62 -3.41 3.31
N ARG A 21 1.85 -2.97 4.54
CA ARG A 21 3.16 -2.59 5.03
C ARG A 21 3.46 -3.21 6.40
N LEU A 22 4.61 -3.86 6.50
CA LEU A 22 5.14 -4.34 7.77
C LEU A 22 5.91 -3.22 8.47
N TRP A 23 5.22 -2.40 9.27
CA TRP A 23 5.86 -1.33 10.03
C TRP A 23 5.86 -1.64 11.53
N SER A 24 6.85 -1.12 12.26
CA SER A 24 6.85 -1.13 13.73
C SER A 24 5.88 -0.09 14.31
N ARG A 25 5.61 1.00 13.57
CA ARG A 25 4.65 2.06 13.90
C ARG A 25 4.06 2.66 12.62
N PRO A 26 2.85 3.26 12.66
CA PRO A 26 2.28 3.94 11.51
C PRO A 26 3.24 5.02 10.97
N GLN A 27 3.54 4.97 9.68
CA GLN A 27 4.34 6.00 9.00
C GLN A 27 3.49 7.03 8.25
N VAL A 28 2.19 6.76 8.13
CA VAL A 28 1.20 7.63 7.50
C VAL A 28 0.00 7.80 8.42
N LYS A 29 -0.86 8.78 8.13
CA LYS A 29 -2.10 9.05 8.85
C LYS A 29 -3.26 9.16 7.86
N VAL A 30 -4.46 8.79 8.31
CA VAL A 30 -5.71 9.04 7.58
C VAL A 30 -5.89 10.53 7.32
N GLY A 31 -6.32 10.88 6.10
CA GLY A 31 -6.37 12.25 5.56
C GLY A 31 -4.99 12.85 5.24
N GLY A 32 -3.92 12.06 5.34
CA GLY A 32 -2.57 12.50 5.00
C GLY A 32 -2.31 12.40 3.50
N ARG A 33 -1.79 13.48 2.90
CA ARG A 33 -1.35 13.51 1.50
C ARG A 33 0.14 13.23 1.38
N TYR A 34 0.52 12.37 0.44
CA TYR A 34 1.90 11.96 0.23
C TYR A 34 2.24 11.92 -1.25
N LEU A 35 3.43 12.43 -1.59
CA LEU A 35 3.97 12.34 -2.94
C LEU A 35 4.31 10.88 -3.28
N SER A 36 3.81 10.40 -4.41
CA SER A 36 4.10 9.09 -4.98
C SER A 36 4.45 9.23 -6.45
N GLY A 37 5.72 9.51 -6.74
CA GLY A 37 6.16 9.72 -8.11
C GLY A 37 5.62 11.03 -8.69
N SER A 38 4.83 10.93 -9.75
CA SER A 38 4.19 12.04 -10.45
C SER A 38 2.77 12.34 -9.98
N VAL A 39 2.31 11.71 -8.90
CA VAL A 39 0.98 11.93 -8.31
C VAL A 39 1.06 12.14 -6.81
N THR A 40 0.04 12.79 -6.25
CA THR A 40 -0.23 12.85 -4.82
C THR A 40 -1.30 11.83 -4.48
N ILE A 41 -1.05 11.03 -3.45
CA ILE A 41 -2.05 10.12 -2.88
C ILE A 41 -2.53 10.64 -1.54
N GLU A 42 -3.81 10.46 -1.24
CA GLU A 42 -4.39 10.71 0.08
C GLU A 42 -4.76 9.39 0.74
N VAL A 43 -4.39 9.22 2.01
CA VAL A 43 -4.69 8.00 2.77
C VAL A 43 -6.10 8.08 3.32
N ASP A 44 -6.94 7.14 2.92
CA ASP A 44 -8.35 7.06 3.32
C ASP A 44 -8.52 6.28 4.62
N GLU A 45 -7.80 5.17 4.78
CA GLU A 45 -7.95 4.27 5.91
C GLU A 45 -6.64 3.57 6.25
N ILE A 46 -6.44 3.29 7.55
CA ILE A 46 -5.31 2.51 8.04
C ILE A 46 -5.85 1.50 9.05
N GLU A 47 -5.73 0.22 8.72
CA GLU A 47 -6.15 -0.89 9.58
C GLU A 47 -4.98 -1.85 9.83
N LEU A 48 -4.94 -2.47 11.00
CA LEU A 48 -3.97 -3.51 11.32
C LEU A 48 -4.63 -4.89 11.16
N VAL A 49 -4.26 -5.62 10.12
CA VAL A 49 -4.87 -6.91 9.76
C VAL A 49 -3.84 -8.03 9.70
N PRO A 50 -4.20 -9.28 10.06
CA PRO A 50 -3.31 -10.41 9.88
C PRO A 50 -3.16 -10.74 8.38
N PHE A 51 -1.96 -11.17 7.97
CA PHE A 51 -1.69 -11.55 6.58
C PHE A 51 -2.64 -12.63 6.06
N SER A 52 -3.11 -13.54 6.92
CA SER A 52 -4.10 -14.57 6.60
C SER A 52 -5.48 -14.04 6.23
N SER A 53 -5.81 -12.80 6.58
CA SER A 53 -7.08 -12.17 6.23
C SER A 53 -7.09 -11.58 4.82
N ILE A 54 -5.93 -11.48 4.16
CA ILE A 54 -5.83 -10.87 2.83
C ILE A 54 -6.44 -11.82 1.79
N GLY A 55 -7.55 -11.37 1.21
CA GLY A 55 -8.27 -12.12 0.19
C GLY A 55 -7.80 -11.80 -1.24
N GLN A 56 -8.46 -12.45 -2.21
CA GLN A 56 -8.27 -12.15 -3.64
C GLN A 56 -8.75 -10.74 -4.02
N ASP A 57 -9.78 -10.24 -3.33
CA ASP A 57 -10.32 -8.89 -3.55
C ASP A 57 -9.28 -7.81 -3.19
N ASP A 58 -8.68 -7.91 -2.01
CA ASP A 58 -7.56 -7.05 -1.62
C ASP A 58 -6.36 -7.21 -2.55
N LEU A 59 -6.05 -8.44 -2.96
CA LEU A 59 -4.92 -8.71 -3.85
C LEU A 59 -5.06 -7.95 -5.17
N ALA A 60 -6.26 -7.96 -5.78
CA ALA A 60 -6.55 -7.19 -6.98
C ALA A 60 -6.30 -5.69 -6.79
N ARG A 61 -6.63 -5.15 -5.61
CA ARG A 61 -6.43 -3.73 -5.25
C ARG A 61 -4.98 -3.36 -4.94
N THR A 62 -4.14 -4.33 -4.59
CA THR A 62 -2.68 -4.13 -4.40
C THR A 62 -1.90 -4.18 -5.71
N GLY A 63 -2.49 -4.77 -6.75
CA GLY A 63 -1.83 -5.04 -8.02
C GLY A 63 -0.82 -6.17 -8.00
N GLU A 64 -0.71 -6.94 -6.92
CA GLU A 64 0.14 -8.12 -6.84
C GLU A 64 -0.48 -9.30 -7.60
N ALA A 65 0.38 -10.16 -8.15
CA ALA A 65 -0.09 -11.36 -8.86
C ALA A 65 -0.71 -12.39 -7.90
N ASP A 66 -0.09 -12.55 -6.73
CA ASP A 66 -0.43 -13.59 -5.75
C ASP A 66 -0.08 -13.12 -4.33
N LEU A 67 -0.67 -13.77 -3.32
CA LEU A 67 -0.33 -13.52 -1.91
C LEU A 67 1.17 -13.69 -1.62
N ASP A 68 1.86 -14.62 -2.29
CA ASP A 68 3.30 -14.81 -2.08
C ASP A 68 4.12 -13.62 -2.59
N ALA A 69 3.72 -13.01 -3.72
CA ALA A 69 4.35 -11.81 -4.25
C ALA A 69 4.15 -10.62 -3.28
N LEU A 70 2.91 -10.44 -2.81
CA LEU A 70 2.57 -9.45 -1.79
C LEU A 70 3.42 -9.65 -0.51
N ARG A 71 3.54 -10.90 -0.05
CA ARG A 71 4.32 -11.27 1.12
C ARG A 71 5.78 -10.86 0.97
N ARG A 72 6.41 -11.20 -0.15
CA ARG A 72 7.82 -10.85 -0.42
C ARG A 72 8.03 -9.35 -0.45
N ARG A 73 7.10 -8.59 -1.04
CA ARG A 73 7.18 -7.13 -1.09
C ARG A 73 6.99 -6.49 0.27
N ALA A 74 6.02 -6.95 1.05
CA ALA A 74 5.73 -6.42 2.37
C ALA A 74 6.81 -6.81 3.41
N ALA A 75 7.55 -7.90 3.19
CA ALA A 75 8.58 -8.44 4.07
C ALA A 75 9.89 -7.62 4.12
N HIS A 76 9.85 -6.32 3.79
CA HIS A 76 11.02 -5.43 3.82
C HIS A 76 11.63 -5.22 5.22
N ALA A 77 10.87 -5.54 6.28
CA ALA A 77 11.24 -5.33 7.67
C ALA A 77 11.39 -6.65 8.45
N GLY A 78 11.23 -7.80 7.80
CA GLY A 78 11.29 -9.11 8.43
C GLY A 78 10.35 -10.13 7.80
N PRO A 79 10.41 -11.40 8.26
CA PRO A 79 9.57 -12.48 7.75
C PRO A 79 8.10 -12.24 8.09
N ILE A 80 7.21 -12.48 7.12
CA ILE A 80 5.76 -12.42 7.28
C ILE A 80 5.19 -13.84 7.33
N ARG A 81 4.47 -14.14 8.40
CA ARG A 81 3.67 -15.36 8.60
C ARG A 81 2.18 -15.04 8.47
N ALA A 82 1.35 -16.07 8.44
CA ALA A 82 -0.11 -15.94 8.34
C ALA A 82 -0.71 -15.03 9.45
N ASP A 83 -0.21 -15.16 10.68
CA ASP A 83 -0.62 -14.37 11.84
C ASP A 83 0.06 -13.00 11.94
N THR A 84 1.02 -12.70 11.04
CA THR A 84 1.75 -11.43 11.09
C THR A 84 0.83 -10.28 10.74
N LEU A 85 0.76 -9.32 11.65
CA LEU A 85 -0.04 -8.11 11.49
C LEU A 85 0.65 -7.14 10.54
N LEU A 86 -0.11 -6.67 9.55
CA LEU A 86 0.31 -5.70 8.55
C LEU A 86 -0.63 -4.50 8.59
N TYR A 87 -0.06 -3.32 8.36
CA TYR A 87 -0.87 -2.13 8.14
C TYR A 87 -1.42 -2.19 6.73
N ARG A 88 -2.74 -2.38 6.62
CA ARG A 88 -3.52 -2.20 5.40
C ARG A 88 -3.81 -0.71 5.27
N VAL A 89 -3.20 -0.10 4.26
CA VAL A 89 -3.35 1.33 3.98
C VAL A 89 -4.17 1.47 2.70
N GLU A 90 -5.38 1.97 2.84
CA GLU A 90 -6.21 2.38 1.70
C GLU A 90 -5.87 3.82 1.33
N PHE A 91 -5.78 4.09 0.04
CA PHE A 91 -5.52 5.41 -0.49
C PHE A 91 -6.10 5.57 -1.88
N HIS A 92 -6.31 6.82 -2.28
CA HIS A 92 -6.66 7.20 -3.64
C HIS A 92 -5.70 8.26 -4.17
N VAL A 93 -5.63 8.38 -5.50
CA VAL A 93 -4.92 9.49 -6.14
C VAL A 93 -5.75 10.76 -5.94
N SER A 94 -5.21 11.71 -5.18
CA SER A 94 -5.88 12.98 -4.89
C SER A 94 -5.59 14.06 -5.93
N GLY A 95 -4.58 13.85 -6.78
CA GLY A 95 -4.20 14.79 -7.85
C GLY A 95 -2.75 14.64 -8.29
N GLN A 96 -2.28 15.57 -9.11
CA GLN A 96 -0.86 15.73 -9.40
C GLN A 96 -0.17 16.49 -8.26
N PRO A 97 1.14 16.35 -8.05
CA PRO A 97 1.88 17.32 -7.25
C PRO A 97 1.60 18.70 -7.85
N GLU A 98 1.12 19.64 -7.03
CA GLU A 98 1.01 21.02 -7.47
C GLU A 98 2.41 21.47 -7.90
N ASP A 99 2.57 21.80 -9.18
CA ASP A 99 3.75 22.52 -9.67
C ASP A 99 3.75 23.88 -8.95
N GLU A 100 4.66 24.02 -7.99
CA GLU A 100 4.90 25.28 -7.26
C GLU A 100 5.62 26.31 -8.16
#